data_AF-A0A7C5ZAP0-F1
#
_entry.id   AF-A0A7C5ZAP0-F1
#
_cell.length_a   1.000
_cell.length_b   1.000
_cell.length_c   1.000
_cell.angle_alpha   90.00
_cell.angle_beta   90.00
_cell.angle_gamma   90.00
#
_symmetry.space_group_name_H-M   'P 1'
#
loop_
_entity.id
_entity.type
_entity.pdbx_description
1 polymer ?
#
loop_
_entity_poly.entity_id
_entity_poly.type
_entity_poly.pdbx_seq_one_letter_code
_entity_poly.pdbx_strand_id
1 'polypeptide(L)'
;MNEQEFQTKLAELMGEISTLPATERAKLEKLADETRQRHERLRQTVSSLQESLDYLRLSIKYLVFDLEATRRENGYLRKMLEETSGNNE
;
A
#
# COMPACT_ATOMS: atom_id res chain seq x y z
N MET A 1 14.91 -0.72 -10.22
CA MET A 1 16.01 0.09 -9.69
C MET A 1 15.75 0.24 -8.20
N ASN A 2 16.65 -0.25 -7.36
CA ASN A 2 16.46 -0.27 -5.91
C ASN A 2 16.72 1.13 -5.33
N GLU A 3 16.12 1.50 -4.19
CA GLU A 3 16.29 2.83 -3.58
C GLU A 3 17.77 3.18 -3.37
N GLN A 4 18.57 2.21 -2.93
CA GLN A 4 20.01 2.36 -2.78
C GLN A 4 20.70 2.68 -4.11
N GLU A 5 20.33 2.05 -5.21
CA GLU A 5 20.91 2.36 -6.52
C GLU A 5 20.56 3.78 -6.98
N PHE A 6 19.34 4.24 -6.68
CA PHE A 6 18.93 5.61 -6.97
C PHE A 6 19.72 6.63 -6.17
N GLN A 7 19.84 6.43 -4.86
CA GLN A 7 20.60 7.33 -3.99
C GLN A 7 22.08 7.37 -4.37
N THR A 8 22.69 6.22 -4.68
CA THR A 8 24.09 6.14 -5.13
C THR A 8 24.30 6.92 -6.43
N LYS A 9 23.48 6.67 -7.45
CA LYS A 9 23.60 7.38 -8.74
C LYS A 9 23.31 8.88 -8.63
N LEU A 10 22.37 9.27 -7.77
CA LEU A 10 22.07 10.68 -7.52
C LEU A 10 23.25 11.36 -6.82
N ALA A 11 23.89 10.69 -5.85
CA ALA A 11 25.07 11.20 -5.18
C ALA A 11 26.27 11.34 -6.13
N GLU A 12 26.50 10.35 -7.00
CA GLU A 12 27.51 10.42 -8.07
C GLU A 12 27.23 11.61 -9.00
N LEU A 13 25.99 11.76 -9.48
CA LEU A 13 25.57 12.87 -10.33
C LEU A 13 25.79 14.24 -9.67
N MET A 14 25.44 14.39 -8.38
CA MET A 14 25.71 15.63 -7.64
C MET A 14 27.21 15.89 -7.48
N GLY A 15 28.00 14.84 -7.29
CA GLY A 15 29.46 14.90 -7.27
C GLY A 15 30.02 15.46 -8.58
N GLU A 16 29.57 14.96 -9.72
CA GLU A 16 29.98 15.46 -11.04
C GLU A 16 29.53 16.91 -11.26
N ILE A 17 28.29 17.25 -10.91
CA ILE A 17 27.76 18.63 -11.03
C ILE A 17 28.60 19.63 -10.23
N SER A 18 29.18 19.22 -9.09
CA SER A 18 30.03 20.08 -8.26
C SER A 18 31.34 20.51 -8.92
N THR A 19 31.78 19.79 -9.96
CA THR A 19 33.00 20.08 -10.73
C THR A 19 32.78 21.04 -11.90
N LEU A 20 31.53 21.34 -12.24
CA LEU A 20 31.16 22.22 -13.36
C LEU A 20 31.29 23.72 -13.00
N PRO A 21 31.48 24.60 -14.00
CA PRO A 21 31.46 26.04 -13.80
C PRO A 21 30.17 26.53 -13.12
N ALA A 22 30.29 27.52 -12.24
CA ALA A 22 29.20 27.99 -11.37
C ALA A 22 27.89 28.37 -12.10
N THR A 23 28.00 28.80 -13.37
CA THR A 23 26.86 29.18 -14.22
C THR A 23 25.99 28.00 -14.66
N GLU A 24 26.57 26.81 -14.88
CA GLU A 24 25.82 25.61 -15.29
C GLU A 24 25.38 24.77 -14.09
N ARG A 25 26.15 24.84 -13.01
CA ARG A 25 25.94 24.10 -11.75
C ARG A 25 24.58 24.40 -11.11
N ALA A 26 24.19 25.67 -10.99
CA ALA A 26 22.96 26.05 -10.29
C ALA A 26 21.68 25.47 -10.92
N LYS A 27 21.63 25.37 -12.26
CA LYS A 27 20.47 24.81 -12.97
C LYS A 27 20.37 23.30 -12.80
N LEU A 28 21.52 22.60 -12.81
CA LEU A 28 21.59 21.16 -12.64
C LEU A 28 21.33 20.73 -11.19
N GLU A 29 21.86 21.45 -10.21
CA GLU A 29 21.55 21.24 -8.79
C GLU A 29 20.05 21.36 -8.52
N LYS A 30 19.41 22.39 -9.07
CA LYS A 30 17.96 22.58 -8.96
C LYS A 30 17.17 21.40 -9.55
N LEU A 31 17.56 20.93 -10.74
CA LEU A 31 16.88 19.81 -11.40
C LEU A 31 17.08 18.49 -10.64
N ALA A 32 18.27 18.27 -10.09
CA ALA A 32 18.58 17.11 -9.27
C ALA A 32 17.74 17.10 -7.99
N ASP A 33 17.63 18.25 -7.31
CA ASP A 33 16.82 18.38 -6.10
C ASP A 33 15.31 18.20 -6.40
N GLU A 34 14.80 18.79 -7.48
CA GLU A 34 13.42 18.57 -7.93
C GLU A 34 13.14 17.09 -8.22
N THR A 35 14.09 16.40 -8.85
CA THR A 35 13.98 14.96 -9.16
C THR A 35 13.98 14.13 -7.88
N ARG A 36 14.85 14.44 -6.93
CA ARG A 36 14.91 13.80 -5.62
C ARG A 36 13.58 13.97 -4.87
N GLN A 37 13.05 15.19 -4.82
CA GLN A 37 11.77 15.48 -4.16
C GLN A 37 10.61 14.73 -4.81
N ARG A 38 10.57 14.66 -6.14
CA ARG A 38 9.53 13.89 -6.86
C ARG A 38 9.62 12.40 -6.55
N HIS A 39 10.83 11.85 -6.53
CA HIS A 39 11.06 10.44 -6.20
C HIS A 39 10.58 10.12 -4.77
N GLU A 40 10.92 10.97 -3.80
CA GLU A 40 10.50 10.81 -2.41
C GLU A 40 8.97 10.86 -2.26
N ARG A 41 8.29 11.80 -2.92
CA ARG A 41 6.81 11.88 -2.91
C ARG A 41 6.17 10.65 -3.52
N LEU A 42 6.71 10.16 -4.64
CA LEU A 42 6.22 8.95 -5.29
C LEU A 42 6.37 7.74 -4.36
N ARG A 43 7.53 7.60 -3.70
CA ARG A 43 7.78 6.55 -2.73
C ARG A 43 6.80 6.59 -1.56
N GLN A 44 6.56 7.77 -0.97
CA GLN A 44 5.57 7.94 0.10
C GLN A 44 4.16 7.55 -0.36
N THR A 45 3.79 7.93 -1.59
CA THR A 45 2.48 7.60 -2.16
C THR A 45 2.32 6.10 -2.35
N VAL A 46 3.35 5.42 -2.87
CA VAL A 46 3.34 3.96 -3.05
C VAL A 46 3.27 3.24 -1.69
N SER A 47 4.03 3.70 -0.69
CA SER A 47 3.96 3.13 0.67
C SER A 47 2.56 3.25 1.26
N SER A 48 1.95 4.44 1.16
CA SER A 48 0.58 4.65 1.67
C SER A 48 -0.47 3.82 0.93
N LEU A 49 -0.31 3.62 -0.39
CA LEU A 49 -1.16 2.72 -1.16
C LEU A 49 -1.00 1.25 -0.71
N GLN A 50 0.23 0.81 -0.44
CA GLN A 50 0.48 -0.54 0.07
C GLN A 50 -0.18 -0.75 1.43
N GLU A 51 -0.03 0.19 2.36
CA GLU A 51 -0.69 0.15 3.67
C GLU A 51 -2.22 0.10 3.54
N SER A 52 -2.78 0.90 2.62
CA SER A 52 -4.22 0.92 2.35
C SER A 52 -4.73 -0.41 1.77
N LEU A 53 -3.95 -1.05 0.89
CA LEU A 53 -4.26 -2.36 0.34
C LEU A 53 -4.19 -3.46 1.40
N ASP A 54 -3.19 -3.41 2.28
CA ASP A 54 -3.07 -4.35 3.39
C ASP A 54 -4.24 -4.22 4.38
N TYR A 55 -4.64 -2.98 4.69
CA TYR A 55 -5.84 -2.72 5.49
C TYR A 55 -7.11 -3.23 4.82
N LEU A 56 -7.28 -2.98 3.52
CA LEU A 56 -8.42 -3.48 2.75
C LEU A 56 -8.45 -5.01 2.75
N ARG A 57 -7.29 -5.65 2.55
CA ARG A 57 -7.16 -7.11 2.57
C ARG A 57 -7.57 -7.69 3.92
N LEU A 58 -7.17 -7.06 5.02
CA LEU A 58 -7.59 -7.45 6.37
C LEU A 58 -9.10 -7.29 6.55
N SER A 59 -9.64 -6.15 6.11
CA SER A 59 -11.08 -5.86 6.19
C SER A 59 -11.91 -6.91 5.44
N ILE A 60 -11.47 -7.33 4.26
CA ILE A 60 -12.12 -8.40 3.48
C ILE A 60 -12.07 -9.73 4.24
N LYS A 61 -10.94 -10.08 4.89
CA LYS A 61 -10.86 -11.31 5.70
C LYS A 61 -11.90 -11.32 6.82
N TYR A 62 -12.10 -10.19 7.51
CA TYR A 62 -13.12 -10.08 8.55
C TYR A 62 -14.53 -10.19 7.99
N LEU A 63 -14.83 -9.49 6.89
CA LEU A 63 -16.14 -9.57 6.24
C LEU A 63 -16.50 -11.01 5.82
N VAL A 64 -15.54 -11.73 5.23
CA VAL A 64 -15.75 -13.13 4.83
C VAL A 64 -15.93 -14.04 6.06
N PHE A 65 -15.17 -13.80 7.12
CA PHE A 65 -15.31 -14.54 8.37
C PHE A 65 -16.70 -14.35 8.99
N ASP A 66 -17.15 -13.10 9.11
CA ASP A 66 -18.46 -12.76 9.66
C ASP A 66 -19.60 -13.31 8.79
N LEU A 67 -19.44 -13.30 7.47
CA LEU A 67 -20.38 -13.91 6.54
C LEU A 67 -20.52 -15.42 6.76
N GLU A 68 -19.41 -16.16 6.94
CA GLU A 68 -19.47 -17.59 7.22
C GLU A 68 -20.01 -17.90 8.63
N ALA A 69 -19.78 -17.02 9.60
CA ALA A 69 -20.39 -17.14 10.93
C ALA A 69 -21.93 -17.00 10.84
N THR A 70 -22.41 -15.94 10.21
CA THR A 70 -23.86 -15.68 10.03
C THR A 70 -24.54 -16.75 9.16
N ARG A 71 -23.86 -17.27 8.13
CA ARG A 71 -24.37 -18.39 7.33
C ARG A 71 -24.55 -19.67 8.15
N ARG A 72 -23.57 -20.01 9.00
CA ARG A 72 -23.66 -21.16 9.90
C ARG A 72 -24.76 -21.01 10.94
N GLU A 73 -24.87 -19.83 11.54
CA GLU A 73 -25.91 -19.52 12.51
C GLU A 73 -27.31 -19.64 11.89
N ASN A 74 -27.52 -19.07 10.69
CA ASN A 74 -28.79 -19.19 9.98
C ASN A 74 -29.17 -20.66 9.71
N GLY A 75 -28.18 -21.47 9.29
CA GLY A 75 -28.38 -22.90 9.06
C GLY A 75 -28.77 -23.66 10.33
N TYR A 76 -28.14 -23.33 11.46
CA TYR A 76 -28.47 -23.93 12.77
C TYR A 76 -29.89 -23.55 13.21
N LEU A 77 -30.26 -22.27 13.10
CA LEU A 77 -31.60 -21.78 13.46
C LEU A 77 -32.70 -22.42 12.61
N ARG A 78 -32.47 -22.60 11.29
CA ARG A 78 -33.42 -23.28 10.40
C ARG A 78 -33.66 -24.73 10.83
N LYS A 79 -32.59 -25.47 11.15
CA LYS A 79 -32.71 -26.85 11.65
C LYS A 79 -33.53 -26.93 12.94
N MET A 80 -33.28 -26.03 13.89
CA MET A 80 -34.06 -25.97 15.13
C MET A 80 -35.56 -25.73 14.88
N LEU A 81 -35.89 -24.86 13.92
CA LEU A 81 -37.28 -24.59 13.54
C LEU A 81 -37.95 -25.81 12.88
N GLU A 82 -37.23 -26.52 12.01
CA GLU A 82 -37.71 -27.75 11.38
C GLU A 82 -37.98 -28.85 12.41
N GLU A 83 -37.05 -29.07 13.36
CA GLU A 83 -37.20 -30.04 14.45
C GLU A 83 -38.37 -29.69 15.39
N THR A 84 -38.56 -28.39 15.70
CA THR A 84 -39.67 -27.94 16.55
C THR A 84 -41.01 -28.06 15.85
N SER A 85 -41.06 -27.83 14.53
CA SER A 85 -42.31 -27.93 13.76
C SER A 85 -42.71 -29.39 13.55
N GLY A 86 -41.76 -30.28 13.28
CA GLY A 86 -42.02 -31.72 13.12
C GLY A 86 -42.36 -32.46 14.42
N ASN A 87 -42.04 -31.90 15.58
CA ASN A 87 -42.47 -32.43 16.88
C ASN A 87 -43.88 -31.96 17.32
N ASN A 88 -44.47 -30.99 16.62
CA ASN A 88 -45.79 -30.42 16.93
C ASN A 88 -46.91 -30.93 16.01
N GLU A 89 -46.61 -31.86 15.08
CA GLU A 89 -47.57 -32.64 14.28
C GLU A 89 -47.65 -34.09 14.79
#